data_AF-A0A6B0TS21-F1
#
_entry.id   AF-A0A6B0TS21-F1
#
_cell.length_a   1.000
_cell.length_b   1.000
_cell.length_c   1.000
_cell.angle_alpha   90.00
_cell.angle_beta   90.00
_cell.angle_gamma   90.00
#
_symmetry.space_group_name_H-M   'P 1'
#
loop_
_entity.id
_entity.type
_entity.pdbx_description
1 polymer ?
#
loop_
_entity_poly.entity_id
_entity_poly.type
_entity_poly.pdbx_seq_one_letter_code
_entity_poly.pdbx_strand_id
1 'polypeptide(L)' 'MSLSSHLTELQKKHTMLSEKIEFEQRQPASDDLSIHELKKQKLRLKEEIERINAQM' A
#
# COMPACT_ATOMS: atom_id res chain seq x y z
N MET A 1 6.81 22.72 -3.27
CA MET A 1 6.56 21.36 -3.78
C MET A 1 6.20 20.50 -2.60
N SER A 2 4.90 20.42 -2.33
CA SER A 2 4.33 20.28 -0.99
C SER A 2 4.16 18.83 -0.57
N LEU A 3 3.99 18.62 0.74
CA LEU A 3 3.55 17.38 1.38
C LEU A 3 2.41 16.67 0.62
N SER A 4 1.58 17.42 -0.11
CA SER A 4 0.50 16.93 -0.96
C SER A 4 0.97 16.05 -2.14
N SER A 5 2.13 16.35 -2.75
CA SER A 5 2.68 15.51 -3.82
C SER A 5 3.12 14.14 -3.29
N HIS A 6 3.75 14.13 -2.11
CA HIS A 6 4.20 12.90 -1.47
C HIS A 6 3.01 12.05 -0.99
N LEU A 7 1.97 12.68 -0.43
CA LEU A 7 0.71 12.01 -0.08
C LEU A 7 0.07 11.34 -1.30
N THR A 8 0.01 12.05 -2.43
CA THR A 8 -0.58 11.54 -3.68
C THR A 8 0.18 10.32 -4.20
N GLU A 9 1.51 10.34 -4.13
CA GLU A 9 2.34 9.18 -4.50
C GLU A 9 2.13 7.98 -3.57
N LEU A 10 2.07 8.21 -2.26
CA LEU A 10 1.82 7.16 -1.28
C LEU A 10 0.43 6.53 -1.47
N GLN A 11 -0.59 7.34 -1.73
CA GLN A 11 -1.93 6.85 -2.06
C GLN A 11 -1.93 6.00 -3.33
N LYS A 12 -1.25 6.45 -4.40
CA LYS A 12 -1.09 5.64 -5.62
C LYS A 12 -0.42 4.30 -5.34
N LYS A 13 0.68 4.29 -4.57
CA LYS A 13 1.37 3.05 -4.18
C LYS A 13 0.47 2.12 -3.37
N HIS A 14 -0.31 2.67 -2.43
CA HIS A 14 -1.24 1.90 -1.61
C HIS A 14 -2.35 1.25 -2.44
N THR A 15 -2.88 1.96 -3.44
CA THR A 15 -3.87 1.41 -4.38
C THR A 15 -3.26 0.29 -5.22
N MET A 16 -2.09 0.49 -5.82
CA MET A 16 -1.40 -0.54 -6.60
C MET A 16 -1.10 -1.79 -5.77
N LEU A 17 -0.66 -1.62 -4.51
CA LEU A 17 -0.43 -2.74 -3.60
C LEU A 17 -1.71 -3.50 -3.29
N SER A 18 -2.85 -2.80 -3.16
CA SER A 18 -4.15 -3.45 -2.96
C SER A 18 -4.57 -4.28 -4.16
N GLU A 19 -4.45 -3.72 -5.37
CA GLU A 19 -4.76 -4.43 -6.62
C GLU A 19 -3.86 -5.65 -6.79
N LYS A 20 -2.57 -5.51 -6.48
CA LYS A 20 -1.61 -6.63 -6.53
C LYS A 20 -1.99 -7.73 -5.55
N ILE A 21 -2.32 -7.39 -4.30
CA ILE A 21 -2.79 -8.39 -3.32
C ILE A 21 -4.03 -9.13 -3.83
N GLU A 22 -5.00 -8.40 -4.39
CA GLU A 22 -6.25 -8.98 -4.88
C GLU A 22 -6.06 -9.83 -6.14
N PHE A 23 -5.07 -9.49 -6.97
CA PHE A 23 -4.67 -10.30 -8.11
C PHE A 23 -4.01 -11.60 -7.64
N GLU A 24 -2.98 -11.51 -6.80
CA GLU A 24 -2.24 -12.67 -6.27
C GLU A 24 -3.18 -13.61 -5.51
N GLN A 25 -4.06 -13.08 -4.64
CA GLN A 25 -5.06 -13.87 -3.90
C GLN A 25 -6.06 -14.60 -4.80
N ARG A 26 -6.32 -14.11 -6.01
CA ARG A 26 -7.18 -14.79 -6.99
C ARG A 26 -6.46 -15.89 -7.75
N GLN A 27 -5.14 -15.92 -7.73
CA GLN A 27 -4.39 -16.98 -8.40
C GLN A 27 -4.45 -18.27 -7.58
N PRO A 28 -4.70 -19.44 -8.21
CA PRO A 28 -4.77 -20.72 -7.51
C PRO A 28 -3.41 -21.21 -6.97
N ALA A 29 -2.31 -20.61 -7.42
CA ALA A 29 -0.95 -20.83 -6.90
C ALA A 29 -0.46 -19.64 -6.07
N SER A 30 -1.37 -18.96 -5.38
CA SER A 30 -1.03 -17.83 -4.52
C SER A 30 -0.04 -18.28 -3.46
N ASP A 31 1.10 -17.60 -3.41
CA ASP A 31 2.03 -17.73 -2.29
C ASP A 31 1.53 -16.87 -1.13
N ASP A 32 1.01 -17.53 -0.09
CA ASP A 32 0.53 -16.88 1.13
C ASP A 32 1.60 -16.00 1.78
N LEU A 33 2.89 -16.37 1.66
CA LEU A 33 3.99 -15.58 2.19
C LEU A 33 4.10 -14.25 1.45
N SER A 34 4.08 -14.30 0.11
CA SER A 34 4.07 -13.11 -0.76
C SER A 34 2.88 -12.20 -0.48
N ILE A 35 1.67 -12.77 -0.32
CA ILE A 35 0.47 -11.99 0.05
C ILE A 35 0.63 -11.34 1.44
N HIS A 36 1.24 -12.04 2.40
CA HIS A 36 1.48 -11.51 3.74
C HIS A 36 2.45 -10.34 3.72
N GLU A 37 3.53 -10.44 2.94
CA GLU A 37 4.49 -9.34 2.75
C GLU A 37 3.83 -8.12 2.08
N LEU A 38 3.03 -8.33 1.04
CA LEU A 38 2.30 -7.24 0.37
C LEU A 38 1.32 -6.55 1.33
N LYS A 39 0.57 -7.31 2.15
CA LYS A 39 -0.31 -6.74 3.18
C LYS A 39 0.46 -5.92 4.22
N LYS A 40 1.65 -6.37 4.61
CA LYS A 40 2.54 -5.65 5.52
C LYS A 40 3.06 -4.35 4.91
N GLN A 41 3.43 -4.36 3.63
CA GLN A 41 3.80 -3.15 2.90
C GLN A 41 2.63 -2.16 2.79
N LYS A 42 1.43 -2.66 2.49
CA LYS A 42 0.20 -1.86 2.47
C LYS A 42 -0.08 -1.21 3.82
N LEU A 43 0.09 -1.93 4.92
CA LEU A 43 -0.06 -1.38 6.27
C LEU A 43 0.93 -0.24 6.55
N ARG A 44 2.22 -0.42 6.21
CA ARG A 44 3.24 0.61 6.37
C ARG A 44 2.92 1.89 5.60
N LEU A 45 2.47 1.75 4.34
CA LEU A 45 2.05 2.91 3.55
C LEU A 45 0.86 3.63 4.18
N LYS A 46 -0.10 2.89 4.76
CA LYS A 46 -1.22 3.48 5.49
C LYS A 46 -0.74 4.29 6.69
N GLU A 47 0.16 3.74 7.50
CA GLU A 47 0.74 4.44 8.67
C GLU A 47 1.51 5.69 8.24
N GLU A 48 2.25 5.62 7.13
CA GLU A 48 3.00 6.75 6.59
C GLU A 48 2.06 7.85 6.06
N ILE A 49 0.99 7.48 5.36
CA ILE A 49 -0.08 8.39 4.94
C ILE A 49 -0.71 9.06 6.17
N GLU A 50 -1.09 8.29 7.19
CA GLU A 50 -1.70 8.83 8.42
C GLU A 50 -0.73 9.79 9.14
N ARG A 51 0.55 9.45 9.22
CA ARG A 51 1.58 10.32 9.80
C ARG A 51 1.69 11.65 9.05
N ILE A 52 1.74 11.62 7.72
CA ILE A 52 1.82 12.83 6.89
C ILE A 52 0.54 13.65 7.00
N ASN A 53 -0.61 12.98 7.05
CA ASN A 53 -1.91 13.64 7.20
C ASN A 53 -2.02 14.33 8.58
N ALA A 54 -1.46 13.73 9.63
CA ALA A 54 -1.38 14.34 10.96
C ALA A 54 -0.38 15.51 11.06
N GLN A 55 0.51 15.69 10.07
CA GLN A 55 1.48 16.78 10.00
C GLN A 55 0.99 17.97 9.13
N MET A 56 -0.14 17.83 8.43
CA MET A 56 -0.82 18.91 7.71
C MET A 56 -1.87 19.59 8.59
#